data_AF-A0A2E0Y1J6-F1
#
_entry.id   AF-A0A2E0Y1J6-F1
#
_cell.length_a   1.000
_cell.length_b   1.000
_cell.length_c   1.000
_cell.angle_alpha   90.00
_cell.angle_beta   90.00
_cell.angle_gamma   90.00
#
_symmetry.space_group_name_H-M   'P 1'
#
loop_
_entity.id
_entity.type
_entity.pdbx_description
1 polymer ?
#
loop_
_entity_poly.entity_id
_entity_poly.type
_entity_poly.pdbx_seq_one_letter_code
_entity_poly.pdbx_strand_id
1 'polypeptide(L)'
;MWINHVIVCSLFACLTCGCCAVYVPPESPSDFPETYVAGRAQSPMVIDGRIDETAWDAAPWTDDFQDIEGDVKPEPRFQTRAKMLWDDTYFYIAADMKEPHVWGSLTKRDSIIYNDNDFEVFIDPDGDNLDYYELEVNALNTQFDLMLTRPYRCGGTYDIGWDIEGLKTAVDVQGTLNDPRDVDQSWTMEIAIPWESLRSHANRPIPPQDGDQWPVNFSRVQWRHQFDEEGNYERIPDLREDNWTWTRQDAIDMHRPEYWGLVQFSDAQPGSAAFEMPDDAAAWTLLRRIHHAAEQYKSEQQSWPRRLADLSGRYEPIEQAGLGSPRIEVSDDGFLVEVDQIVAGGVKSFQFGPACTRSVRMVESSN
;
A
#
# COMPACT_ATOMS: atom_id res chain seq x y z
N MET A 1 80.94 -15.71 -36.44
CA MET A 1 80.69 -14.86 -35.25
C MET A 1 80.16 -13.55 -35.80
N TRP A 2 78.87 -13.25 -35.62
CA TRP A 2 78.19 -11.93 -35.68
C TRP A 2 76.68 -12.24 -35.59
N ILE A 3 76.15 -12.05 -34.39
CA ILE A 3 74.74 -12.11 -34.03
C ILE A 3 74.11 -10.80 -34.52
N ASN A 4 72.92 -10.82 -35.12
CA ASN A 4 72.08 -9.62 -35.20
C ASN A 4 70.63 -9.97 -34.82
N HIS A 5 70.15 -9.21 -33.84
CA HIS A 5 68.88 -9.34 -33.14
C HIS A 5 67.70 -8.85 -33.97
N VAL A 6 66.57 -9.54 -33.81
CA VAL A 6 65.23 -9.14 -34.25
C VAL A 6 64.68 -8.14 -33.22
N ILE A 7 64.29 -6.94 -33.67
CA ILE A 7 63.51 -5.99 -32.87
C ILE A 7 62.05 -6.18 -33.26
N VAL A 8 61.24 -6.68 -32.33
CA VAL A 8 59.77 -6.74 -32.43
C VAL A 8 59.22 -5.45 -31.84
N CYS A 9 58.58 -4.63 -32.68
CA CYS A 9 57.78 -3.48 -32.24
C CYS A 9 56.46 -3.97 -31.64
N SER A 10 56.31 -3.88 -30.32
CA SER A 10 55.02 -4.09 -29.65
C SER A 10 54.18 -2.81 -29.75
N LEU A 11 53.10 -2.85 -30.53
CA LEU A 11 52.03 -1.86 -30.49
C LEU A 11 51.27 -2.02 -29.17
N PHE A 12 51.36 -1.02 -28.30
CA PHE A 12 50.46 -0.87 -27.15
C PHE A 12 49.11 -0.36 -27.65
N ALA A 13 48.11 -1.25 -27.72
CA ALA A 13 46.72 -0.86 -27.90
C ALA A 13 46.19 -0.34 -26.55
N CYS A 14 45.94 0.96 -26.47
CA CYS A 14 45.29 1.59 -25.33
C CYS A 14 43.80 1.22 -25.37
N LEU A 15 43.39 0.17 -24.65
CA LEU A 15 41.98 -0.08 -24.36
C LEU A 15 41.50 1.00 -23.39
N THR A 16 40.78 1.99 -23.90
CA THR A 16 39.92 2.85 -23.09
C THR A 16 38.79 1.98 -22.56
N CYS A 17 38.98 1.45 -21.36
CA CYS A 17 37.94 0.80 -20.58
C CYS A 17 36.89 1.86 -20.24
N GLY A 18 35.87 2.00 -21.08
CA GLY A 18 34.70 2.79 -20.74
C GLY A 18 34.09 2.18 -19.48
N CYS A 19 34.08 2.94 -18.38
CA CYS A 19 33.20 2.64 -17.26
C CYS A 19 31.77 2.76 -17.79
N CYS A 20 31.22 1.66 -18.32
CA CYS A 20 29.78 1.46 -18.28
C CYS A 20 29.44 1.46 -16.80
N ALA A 21 28.82 2.55 -16.32
CA ALA A 21 28.22 2.56 -15.00
C ALA A 21 27.28 1.35 -14.95
N VAL A 22 27.63 0.37 -14.10
CA VAL A 22 26.77 -0.78 -13.87
C VAL A 22 25.52 -0.22 -13.23
N TYR A 23 24.36 -0.39 -13.88
CA TYR A 23 23.07 -0.13 -13.24
C TYR A 23 22.98 -1.08 -12.05
N VAL A 24 23.09 -0.52 -10.85
CA VAL A 24 22.81 -1.22 -9.61
C VAL A 24 21.33 -0.94 -9.34
N PRO A 25 20.45 -1.96 -9.43
CA PRO A 25 19.05 -1.76 -9.08
C PRO A 25 18.96 -1.23 -7.64
N PRO A 26 18.04 -0.29 -7.36
CA PRO A 26 17.89 0.25 -6.02
C PRO A 26 17.60 -0.88 -5.03
N GLU A 27 18.37 -0.94 -3.93
CA GLU A 27 18.04 -1.83 -2.83
C GLU A 27 16.78 -1.29 -2.13
N SER A 28 15.84 -2.17 -1.82
CA SER A 28 14.65 -1.79 -1.06
C SER A 28 15.05 -1.34 0.35
N PRO A 29 14.64 -0.15 0.80
CA PRO A 29 14.76 0.23 2.21
C PRO A 29 14.13 -0.82 3.13
N SER A 30 14.67 -1.00 4.34
CA SER A 30 14.24 -2.07 5.26
C SER A 30 12.80 -1.94 5.75
N ASP A 31 12.26 -0.72 5.72
CA ASP A 31 10.88 -0.36 6.07
C ASP A 31 10.07 0.02 4.81
N PHE A 32 10.51 -0.37 3.62
CA PHE A 32 9.70 -0.20 2.42
C PHE A 32 8.37 -0.96 2.59
N PRO A 33 7.23 -0.40 2.15
CA PRO A 33 5.95 -1.08 2.26
C PRO A 33 5.94 -2.43 1.54
N GLU A 34 4.97 -3.27 1.90
CA GLU A 34 4.76 -4.54 1.22
C GLU A 34 4.50 -4.35 -0.28
N THR A 35 4.91 -5.33 -1.09
CA THR A 35 4.81 -5.26 -2.56
C THR A 35 4.03 -6.42 -3.12
N TYR A 36 3.34 -6.20 -4.23
CA TYR A 36 2.59 -7.26 -4.91
C TYR A 36 2.55 -7.02 -6.41
N VAL A 37 2.51 -8.11 -7.20
CA VAL A 37 2.29 -8.05 -8.65
C VAL A 37 0.91 -8.61 -8.98
N ALA A 38 -0.03 -7.73 -9.32
CA ALA A 38 -1.34 -8.11 -9.83
C ALA A 38 -1.19 -8.54 -11.30
N GLY A 39 -1.22 -9.84 -11.54
CA GLY A 39 -1.18 -10.40 -12.89
C GLY A 39 -2.54 -10.33 -13.58
N ARG A 40 -2.52 -10.39 -14.91
CA ARG A 40 -3.72 -10.29 -15.73
C ARG A 40 -4.50 -11.60 -15.73
N ALA A 41 -5.77 -11.56 -15.34
CA ALA A 41 -6.68 -12.68 -15.42
C ALA A 41 -6.88 -13.09 -16.89
N GLN A 42 -6.66 -14.37 -17.19
CA GLN A 42 -6.75 -14.89 -18.57
C GLN A 42 -8.11 -15.48 -18.93
N SER A 43 -9.02 -15.52 -17.97
CA SER A 43 -10.38 -16.03 -18.11
C SER A 43 -11.31 -15.18 -17.26
N PRO A 44 -12.60 -15.07 -17.62
CA PRO A 44 -13.55 -14.32 -16.83
C PRO A 44 -13.61 -14.86 -15.40
N MET A 45 -13.59 -13.95 -14.43
CA MET A 45 -13.77 -14.25 -13.01
C MET A 45 -15.26 -14.35 -12.68
N VAL A 46 -15.66 -15.37 -11.94
CA VAL A 46 -16.97 -15.42 -11.29
C VAL A 46 -16.78 -14.87 -9.89
N ILE A 47 -17.65 -13.97 -9.46
CA ILE A 47 -17.56 -13.36 -8.12
C ILE A 47 -18.64 -14.02 -7.27
N ASP A 48 -18.30 -15.14 -6.65
CA ASP A 48 -19.20 -15.92 -5.79
C ASP A 48 -18.67 -16.13 -4.35
N GLY A 49 -17.49 -15.58 -4.06
CA GLY A 49 -16.88 -15.57 -2.74
C GLY A 49 -15.93 -16.74 -2.54
N ARG A 50 -15.79 -17.63 -3.53
CA ARG A 50 -14.88 -18.77 -3.50
C ARG A 50 -13.60 -18.43 -4.23
N ILE A 51 -12.49 -18.95 -3.73
CA ILE A 51 -11.16 -18.69 -4.28
C ILE A 51 -10.71 -19.98 -4.98
N ASP A 52 -11.43 -20.39 -6.02
CA ASP A 52 -11.24 -21.68 -6.71
C ASP A 52 -11.01 -21.59 -8.23
N GLU A 53 -11.02 -20.37 -8.79
CA GLU A 53 -10.62 -20.12 -10.16
C GLU A 53 -9.14 -20.42 -10.38
N THR A 54 -8.82 -20.93 -11.57
CA THR A 54 -7.43 -21.16 -11.99
C THR A 54 -6.58 -19.88 -11.96
N ALA A 55 -7.18 -18.71 -12.17
CA ALA A 55 -6.47 -17.44 -12.05
C ALA A 55 -6.08 -17.14 -10.59
N TRP A 56 -6.96 -17.45 -9.63
CA TRP A 56 -6.63 -17.35 -8.22
C TRP A 56 -5.57 -18.36 -7.81
N ASP A 57 -5.65 -19.61 -8.25
CA ASP A 57 -4.63 -20.63 -7.97
C ASP A 57 -3.22 -20.19 -8.40
N ALA A 58 -3.11 -19.48 -9.53
CA ALA A 58 -1.85 -18.97 -10.05
C ALA A 58 -1.37 -17.69 -9.32
N ALA A 59 -2.28 -16.88 -8.79
CA ALA A 59 -1.94 -15.67 -8.06
C ALA A 59 -1.29 -16.00 -6.70
N PRO A 60 -0.15 -15.37 -6.36
CA PRO A 60 0.46 -15.54 -5.04
C PRO A 60 -0.44 -14.94 -3.96
N TRP A 61 -0.35 -15.46 -2.74
CA TRP A 61 -0.88 -14.76 -1.58
C TRP A 61 0.02 -13.56 -1.24
N THR A 62 -0.56 -12.52 -0.66
CA THR A 62 0.20 -11.58 0.17
C THR A 62 0.86 -12.33 1.32
N ASP A 63 1.82 -11.69 1.99
CA ASP A 63 2.16 -12.09 3.35
C ASP A 63 0.93 -11.97 4.27
N ASP A 64 0.98 -12.71 5.38
CA ASP A 64 -0.07 -12.67 6.39
C ASP A 64 -0.14 -11.27 6.99
N PHE A 65 -1.37 -10.81 7.25
CA PHE A 65 -1.60 -9.51 7.85
C PHE A 65 -1.00 -9.48 9.26
N GLN A 66 -0.53 -8.30 9.66
CA GLN A 66 0.06 -8.03 10.97
C GLN A 66 -0.79 -7.02 11.72
N ASP A 67 -0.55 -6.84 13.03
CA ASP A 67 -1.17 -5.73 13.76
C ASP A 67 -0.75 -4.38 13.14
N ILE A 68 -1.70 -3.45 13.00
CA ILE A 68 -1.48 -2.14 12.39
C ILE A 68 -0.35 -1.33 13.07
N GLU A 69 -0.13 -1.54 14.37
CA GLU A 69 0.93 -0.89 15.14
C GLU A 69 2.29 -1.63 15.05
N GLY A 70 2.34 -2.76 14.34
CA GLY A 70 3.54 -3.56 14.12
C GLY A 70 3.99 -4.36 15.35
N ASP A 71 5.30 -4.53 15.49
CA ASP A 71 5.94 -5.43 16.47
C ASP A 71 5.70 -5.03 17.95
N VAL A 72 5.11 -3.87 18.20
CA VAL A 72 4.71 -3.44 19.55
C VAL A 72 3.46 -4.17 20.06
N LYS A 73 2.78 -4.90 19.18
CA LYS A 73 1.60 -5.73 19.46
C LYS A 73 1.86 -7.19 19.15
N PRO A 74 1.09 -8.11 19.76
CA PRO A 74 1.15 -9.52 19.37
C PRO A 74 0.62 -9.71 17.94
N GLU A 75 1.10 -10.76 17.29
CA GLU A 75 0.56 -11.21 16.00
C GLU A 75 -0.96 -11.41 16.04
N PRO A 76 -1.65 -11.18 14.90
CA PRO A 76 -3.07 -11.48 14.76
C PRO A 76 -3.45 -12.88 15.22
N ARG A 77 -4.57 -12.96 15.93
CA ARG A 77 -5.08 -14.25 16.46
C ARG A 77 -5.51 -15.20 15.34
N PHE A 78 -5.93 -14.64 14.21
CA PHE A 78 -6.42 -15.39 13.08
C PHE A 78 -5.73 -14.90 11.81
N GLN A 79 -5.22 -15.85 11.03
CA GLN A 79 -4.57 -15.55 9.76
C GLN A 79 -5.55 -14.82 8.83
N THR A 80 -5.04 -13.77 8.20
CA THR A 80 -5.70 -13.05 7.11
C THR A 80 -4.67 -12.78 6.03
N ARG A 81 -5.07 -12.96 4.77
CA ARG A 81 -4.21 -12.75 3.59
C ARG A 81 -5.07 -12.50 2.36
N ALA A 82 -4.49 -11.85 1.35
CA ALA A 82 -5.21 -11.46 0.15
C ALA A 82 -4.51 -11.93 -1.15
N LYS A 83 -5.24 -11.88 -2.26
CA LYS A 83 -4.74 -11.99 -3.62
C LYS A 83 -5.27 -10.84 -4.45
N MET A 84 -4.51 -10.44 -5.46
CA MET A 84 -4.92 -9.41 -6.40
C MET A 84 -4.69 -9.87 -7.84
N LEU A 85 -5.65 -9.52 -8.69
CA LEU A 85 -5.64 -9.76 -10.13
C LEU A 85 -6.22 -8.56 -10.84
N TRP A 86 -6.08 -8.48 -12.16
CA TRP A 86 -6.82 -7.49 -12.94
C TRP A 86 -7.16 -7.98 -14.35
N ASP A 87 -8.12 -7.31 -14.99
CA ASP A 87 -8.34 -7.39 -16.43
C ASP A 87 -8.71 -6.01 -17.00
N ASP A 88 -9.17 -5.94 -18.25
CA ASP A 88 -9.54 -4.67 -18.89
C ASP A 88 -10.72 -3.94 -18.21
N THR A 89 -11.49 -4.63 -17.37
CA THR A 89 -12.74 -4.13 -16.79
C THR A 89 -12.66 -3.96 -15.28
N TYR A 90 -11.94 -4.84 -14.58
CA TYR A 90 -11.94 -4.89 -13.13
C TYR A 90 -10.53 -4.97 -12.53
N PHE A 91 -10.41 -4.34 -11.36
CA PHE A 91 -9.45 -4.75 -10.33
C PHE A 91 -10.10 -5.82 -9.46
N TYR A 92 -9.46 -6.97 -9.31
CA TYR A 92 -9.97 -8.09 -8.54
C TYR A 92 -9.16 -8.27 -7.26
N ILE A 93 -9.86 -8.48 -6.15
CA ILE A 93 -9.28 -8.79 -4.84
C ILE A 93 -9.98 -10.01 -4.28
N ALA A 94 -9.22 -10.93 -3.69
CA ALA A 94 -9.76 -12.03 -2.90
C ALA A 94 -9.11 -12.04 -1.52
N ALA A 95 -9.85 -12.37 -0.47
CA ALA A 95 -9.32 -12.48 0.89
C ALA A 95 -9.74 -13.79 1.56
N ASP A 96 -8.80 -14.44 2.26
CA ASP A 96 -9.01 -15.63 3.11
C ASP A 96 -8.79 -15.24 4.56
N MET A 97 -9.84 -15.33 5.37
CA MET A 97 -9.85 -14.91 6.75
C MET A 97 -10.22 -16.09 7.63
N LYS A 98 -9.24 -16.59 8.40
CA LYS A 98 -9.55 -17.57 9.46
C LYS A 98 -10.41 -16.89 10.51
N GLU A 99 -11.47 -17.56 10.92
CA GLU A 99 -12.43 -17.02 11.87
C GLU A 99 -13.22 -18.18 12.48
N PRO A 100 -13.01 -18.50 13.77
CA PRO A 100 -13.79 -19.51 14.47
C PRO A 100 -15.23 -19.09 14.77
N HIS A 101 -15.55 -17.80 14.67
CA HIS A 101 -16.88 -17.26 14.92
C HIS A 101 -17.22 -16.22 13.86
N VAL A 102 -17.91 -16.62 12.80
CA VAL A 102 -18.30 -15.74 11.71
C VAL A 102 -19.66 -15.13 12.04
N TRP A 103 -19.68 -13.82 12.28
CA TRP A 103 -20.88 -13.11 12.69
C TRP A 103 -20.90 -11.68 12.13
N GLY A 104 -22.10 -11.10 12.09
CA GLY A 104 -22.34 -9.74 11.63
C GLY A 104 -23.79 -9.32 11.89
N SER A 105 -24.01 -8.04 12.06
CA SER A 105 -25.30 -7.43 12.40
C SER A 105 -25.77 -6.38 11.38
N LEU A 106 -24.82 -5.78 10.66
CA LEU A 106 -25.07 -4.69 9.72
C LEU A 106 -25.43 -5.26 8.35
N THR A 107 -26.68 -5.06 7.96
CA THR A 107 -27.27 -5.61 6.71
C THR A 107 -27.60 -4.53 5.68
N LYS A 108 -27.53 -3.26 6.07
CA LYS A 108 -27.89 -2.14 5.21
C LYS A 108 -26.63 -1.54 4.61
N ARG A 109 -26.57 -1.46 3.27
CA ARG A 109 -25.54 -0.74 2.53
C ARG A 109 -25.37 0.67 3.09
N ASP A 110 -24.13 1.11 3.19
CA ASP A 110 -23.71 2.41 3.76
C ASP A 110 -24.02 2.57 5.25
N SER A 111 -24.06 1.45 5.97
CA SER A 111 -23.88 1.49 7.42
C SER A 111 -22.41 1.73 7.73
N ILE A 112 -22.09 2.23 8.93
CA ILE A 112 -20.71 2.36 9.39
C ILE A 112 -20.22 0.94 9.73
N ILE A 113 -19.59 0.25 8.76
CA ILE A 113 -19.41 -1.21 8.75
C ILE A 113 -18.41 -1.68 9.79
N TYR A 114 -17.37 -0.90 10.13
CA TYR A 114 -16.39 -1.24 11.18
C TYR A 114 -16.99 -1.58 12.57
N ASN A 115 -18.30 -1.41 12.79
CA ASN A 115 -18.96 -1.92 14.00
C ASN A 115 -19.25 -3.43 13.98
N ASP A 116 -19.13 -4.08 12.83
CA ASP A 116 -19.00 -5.53 12.65
C ASP A 116 -17.52 -5.89 12.39
N ASN A 117 -17.21 -7.19 12.31
CA ASN A 117 -15.98 -7.62 11.66
C ASN A 117 -16.09 -7.39 10.14
N ASP A 118 -15.05 -6.87 9.53
CA ASP A 118 -15.02 -6.58 8.11
C ASP A 118 -13.64 -6.77 7.48
N PHE A 119 -13.62 -6.63 6.16
CA PHE A 119 -12.41 -6.48 5.36
C PHE A 119 -12.49 -5.16 4.61
N GLU A 120 -11.42 -4.40 4.67
CA GLU A 120 -11.33 -3.05 4.13
C GLU A 120 -10.28 -3.01 3.01
N VAL A 121 -10.58 -2.27 1.94
CA VAL A 121 -9.71 -2.06 0.78
C VAL A 121 -9.45 -0.57 0.64
N PHE A 122 -8.18 -0.20 0.52
CA PHE A 122 -7.73 1.18 0.36
C PHE A 122 -6.94 1.33 -0.94
N ILE A 123 -7.25 2.35 -1.74
CA ILE A 123 -6.62 2.55 -3.06
C ILE A 123 -6.36 4.05 -3.26
N ASP A 124 -5.09 4.40 -3.46
CA ASP A 124 -4.65 5.73 -3.91
C ASP A 124 -4.01 5.54 -5.30
N PRO A 125 -4.73 5.81 -6.41
CA PRO A 125 -4.24 5.45 -7.73
C PRO A 125 -2.97 6.17 -8.15
N ASP A 126 -2.84 7.48 -7.91
CA ASP A 126 -1.68 8.27 -8.37
C ASP A 126 -0.59 8.43 -7.30
N GLY A 127 -0.89 8.05 -6.05
CA GLY A 127 0.06 8.00 -4.96
C GLY A 127 0.42 9.36 -4.38
N ASP A 128 -0.42 10.37 -4.61
CA ASP A 128 -0.22 11.74 -4.10
C ASP A 128 -0.73 11.93 -2.65
N ASN A 129 -1.31 10.87 -2.06
CA ASN A 129 -2.00 10.80 -0.77
C ASN A 129 -3.33 11.59 -0.70
N LEU A 130 -3.89 12.02 -1.82
CA LEU A 130 -5.15 12.74 -1.91
C LEU A 130 -6.19 11.86 -2.60
N ASP A 131 -7.47 12.27 -2.48
CA ASP A 131 -8.62 11.71 -3.19
C ASP A 131 -8.62 10.17 -3.34
N TYR A 132 -8.28 9.47 -2.26
CA TYR A 132 -8.15 8.02 -2.22
C TYR A 132 -9.44 7.34 -1.78
N TYR A 133 -9.58 6.06 -2.11
CA TYR A 133 -10.80 5.29 -1.92
C TYR A 133 -10.70 4.33 -0.76
N GLU A 134 -11.85 4.06 -0.16
CA GLU A 134 -12.04 3.06 0.88
C GLU A 134 -13.32 2.25 0.57
N LEU A 135 -13.23 0.94 0.77
CA LEU A 135 -14.34 0.00 0.66
C LEU A 135 -14.27 -0.97 1.84
N GLU A 136 -15.33 -1.02 2.65
CA GLU A 136 -15.53 -1.97 3.73
C GLU A 136 -16.57 -3.03 3.31
N VAL A 137 -16.29 -4.30 3.60
CA VAL A 137 -17.24 -5.41 3.35
C VAL A 137 -17.24 -6.37 4.54
N ASN A 138 -18.40 -6.58 5.16
CA ASN A 138 -18.54 -7.53 6.27
C ASN A 138 -18.91 -8.95 5.81
N ALA A 139 -18.95 -9.89 6.76
CA ALA A 139 -19.30 -11.30 6.51
C ALA A 139 -20.74 -11.53 6.01
N LEU A 140 -21.63 -10.53 6.13
CA LEU A 140 -22.98 -10.54 5.54
C LEU A 140 -22.98 -10.12 4.06
N ASN A 141 -21.81 -9.78 3.50
CA ASN A 141 -21.68 -9.14 2.20
C ASN A 141 -22.49 -7.83 2.15
N THR A 142 -22.38 -7.01 3.18
CA THR A 142 -22.83 -5.61 3.18
C THR A 142 -21.64 -4.74 2.80
N GLN A 143 -21.83 -3.73 1.95
CA GLN A 143 -20.78 -2.82 1.49
C GLN A 143 -20.96 -1.42 2.07
N PHE A 144 -19.85 -0.75 2.30
CA PHE A 144 -19.75 0.69 2.54
C PHE A 144 -18.54 1.20 1.77
N ASP A 145 -18.73 2.18 0.90
CA ASP A 145 -17.66 2.80 0.16
C ASP A 145 -17.67 4.32 0.35
N LEU A 146 -16.48 4.89 0.27
CA LEU A 146 -16.25 6.32 0.45
C LEU A 146 -14.94 6.74 -0.21
N MET A 147 -14.83 8.04 -0.44
CA MET A 147 -13.60 8.68 -0.88
C MET A 147 -13.13 9.68 0.17
N LEU A 148 -11.83 9.77 0.39
CA LEU A 148 -11.20 10.73 1.29
C LEU A 148 -10.37 11.72 0.50
N THR A 149 -10.58 13.01 0.77
CA THR A 149 -9.86 14.10 0.09
C THR A 149 -8.37 14.16 0.43
N ARG A 150 -7.98 13.63 1.59
CA ARG A 150 -6.61 13.53 2.16
C ARG A 150 -6.68 12.90 3.57
N PRO A 151 -5.54 12.57 4.22
CA PRO A 151 -5.52 12.07 5.59
C PRO A 151 -6.22 12.99 6.60
N TYR A 152 -6.96 12.41 7.55
CA TYR A 152 -7.65 13.16 8.61
C TYR A 152 -6.70 14.02 9.44
N ARG A 153 -5.51 13.49 9.77
CA ARG A 153 -4.46 14.22 10.50
C ARG A 153 -3.94 15.46 9.76
N CYS A 154 -4.27 15.58 8.47
CA CYS A 154 -3.87 16.65 7.57
C CYS A 154 -5.07 17.51 7.13
N GLY A 155 -6.18 17.45 7.89
CA GLY A 155 -7.38 18.26 7.68
C GLY A 155 -8.32 17.74 6.60
N GLY A 156 -8.19 16.46 6.23
CA GLY A 156 -9.07 15.83 5.26
C GLY A 156 -10.49 15.62 5.74
N THR A 157 -11.37 15.45 4.77
CA THR A 157 -12.75 15.02 4.94
C THR A 157 -13.05 13.87 3.98
N TYR A 158 -14.18 13.24 4.20
CA TYR A 158 -14.67 12.09 3.44
C TYR A 158 -15.96 12.45 2.68
N ASP A 159 -16.22 11.73 1.59
CA ASP A 159 -17.46 11.76 0.82
C ASP A 159 -18.08 10.35 0.81
N ILE A 160 -19.12 10.16 1.64
CA ILE A 160 -19.96 8.95 1.65
C ILE A 160 -21.03 8.96 0.56
N GLY A 161 -21.13 10.04 -0.23
CA GLY A 161 -22.02 10.12 -1.39
C GLY A 161 -21.37 9.62 -2.67
N TRP A 162 -20.06 9.40 -2.66
CA TRP A 162 -19.34 8.69 -3.70
C TRP A 162 -19.69 7.19 -3.61
N ASP A 163 -19.78 6.51 -4.76
CA ASP A 163 -20.20 5.10 -4.86
C ASP A 163 -19.33 4.36 -5.88
N ILE A 164 -18.97 3.11 -5.58
CA ILE A 164 -18.28 2.24 -6.54
C ILE A 164 -19.32 1.67 -7.52
N GLU A 165 -19.71 2.46 -8.52
CA GLU A 165 -20.74 2.05 -9.48
C GLU A 165 -20.34 0.76 -10.20
N GLY A 166 -21.16 -0.29 -10.05
CA GLY A 166 -20.94 -1.59 -10.67
C GLY A 166 -20.06 -2.56 -9.87
N LEU A 167 -19.72 -2.20 -8.62
CA LEU A 167 -19.05 -3.08 -7.66
C LEU A 167 -19.74 -4.45 -7.58
N LYS A 168 -18.92 -5.51 -7.62
CA LYS A 168 -19.36 -6.87 -7.33
C LYS A 168 -18.59 -7.38 -6.12
N THR A 169 -19.32 -7.90 -5.13
CA THR A 169 -18.73 -8.57 -3.97
C THR A 169 -19.51 -9.83 -3.66
N ALA A 170 -18.81 -10.84 -3.16
CA ALA A 170 -19.42 -12.05 -2.66
C ALA A 170 -18.60 -12.63 -1.50
N VAL A 171 -19.29 -13.33 -0.60
CA VAL A 171 -18.71 -13.96 0.59
C VAL A 171 -19.13 -15.42 0.62
N ASP A 172 -18.18 -16.32 0.86
CA ASP A 172 -18.43 -17.75 1.13
C ASP A 172 -17.95 -18.06 2.57
N VAL A 173 -18.86 -18.55 3.41
CA VAL A 173 -18.56 -18.89 4.81
C VAL A 173 -18.33 -20.39 4.92
N GLN A 174 -17.15 -20.79 5.41
CA GLN A 174 -16.84 -22.19 5.72
C GLN A 174 -17.26 -22.50 7.16
N GLY A 175 -18.58 -22.54 7.37
CA GLY A 175 -19.21 -22.57 8.68
C GLY A 175 -20.69 -22.17 8.62
N THR A 176 -21.20 -21.62 9.72
CA THR A 176 -22.59 -21.14 9.86
C THR A 176 -22.61 -19.69 10.37
N LEU A 177 -22.85 -18.75 9.45
CA LEU A 177 -22.94 -17.32 9.79
C LEU A 177 -23.96 -17.06 10.91
N ASN A 178 -23.53 -16.32 11.94
CA ASN A 178 -24.34 -15.95 13.11
C ASN A 178 -24.86 -17.14 13.93
N ASP A 179 -24.19 -18.30 13.88
CA ASP A 179 -24.49 -19.41 14.80
C ASP A 179 -23.45 -19.45 15.95
N PRO A 180 -23.85 -19.18 17.20
CA PRO A 180 -22.96 -19.21 18.35
C PRO A 180 -22.74 -20.63 18.91
N ARG A 181 -23.40 -21.65 18.32
CA ARG A 181 -23.42 -23.02 18.85
C ARG A 181 -22.36 -23.91 18.23
N ASP A 182 -21.74 -23.48 17.13
CA ASP A 182 -20.66 -24.17 16.46
C ASP A 182 -19.38 -23.33 16.44
N VAL A 183 -18.38 -23.85 15.72
CA VAL A 183 -17.09 -23.21 15.50
C VAL A 183 -16.84 -23.28 14.01
N ASP A 184 -16.69 -22.11 13.40
CA ASP A 184 -16.42 -21.94 11.98
C ASP A 184 -14.93 -22.16 11.67
N GLN A 185 -14.59 -22.19 10.39
CA GLN A 185 -13.19 -22.29 9.95
C GLN A 185 -12.67 -20.97 9.41
N SER A 186 -13.46 -20.37 8.53
CA SER A 186 -13.09 -19.17 7.80
C SER A 186 -14.29 -18.58 7.08
N TRP A 187 -14.08 -17.38 6.57
CA TRP A 187 -14.87 -16.83 5.48
C TRP A 187 -13.91 -16.29 4.43
N THR A 188 -14.32 -16.41 3.18
CA THR A 188 -13.59 -15.89 2.03
C THR A 188 -14.43 -14.84 1.35
N MET A 189 -13.78 -13.92 0.67
CA MET A 189 -14.47 -12.95 -0.17
C MET A 189 -13.79 -12.75 -1.51
N GLU A 190 -14.60 -12.36 -2.48
CA GLU A 190 -14.16 -11.89 -3.77
C GLU A 190 -14.77 -10.52 -4.05
N ILE A 191 -13.96 -9.63 -4.59
CA ILE A 191 -14.31 -8.26 -4.94
C ILE A 191 -13.87 -8.03 -6.39
N ALA A 192 -14.76 -7.46 -7.20
CA ALA A 192 -14.41 -6.90 -8.51
C ALA A 192 -14.81 -5.43 -8.55
N ILE A 193 -13.81 -4.55 -8.52
CA ILE A 193 -13.97 -3.10 -8.60
C ILE A 193 -13.85 -2.70 -10.08
N PRO A 194 -14.92 -2.17 -10.70
CA PRO A 194 -14.83 -1.68 -12.07
C PRO A 194 -13.81 -0.55 -12.16
N TRP A 195 -12.91 -0.62 -13.12
CA TRP A 195 -11.96 0.46 -13.37
C TRP A 195 -12.65 1.82 -13.56
N GLU A 196 -13.78 1.82 -14.25
CA GLU A 196 -14.54 3.04 -14.55
C GLU A 196 -15.03 3.77 -13.29
N SER A 197 -15.33 3.06 -12.19
CA SER A 197 -15.82 3.71 -10.97
C SER A 197 -14.74 4.56 -10.28
N LEU A 198 -13.46 4.25 -10.52
CA LEU A 198 -12.32 4.99 -9.98
C LEU A 198 -11.89 6.17 -10.88
N ARG A 199 -12.48 6.32 -12.07
CA ARG A 199 -12.01 7.31 -13.07
C ARG A 199 -12.07 8.76 -12.57
N SER A 200 -13.03 9.09 -11.70
CA SER A 200 -13.31 10.46 -11.28
C SER A 200 -12.18 11.10 -10.47
N HIS A 201 -11.42 10.32 -9.70
CA HIS A 201 -10.34 10.84 -8.84
C HIS A 201 -9.00 10.10 -8.98
N ALA A 202 -8.90 9.12 -9.87
CA ALA A 202 -7.64 8.42 -10.06
C ALA A 202 -6.51 9.28 -10.63
N ASN A 203 -6.83 10.41 -11.29
CA ASN A 203 -5.86 11.36 -11.85
C ASN A 203 -4.78 10.75 -12.77
N ARG A 204 -4.98 9.52 -13.24
CA ARG A 204 -4.08 8.76 -14.10
C ARG A 204 -4.85 7.86 -15.07
N PRO A 205 -4.19 7.21 -16.05
CA PRO A 205 -4.86 6.28 -16.95
C PRO A 205 -5.56 5.14 -16.21
N ILE A 206 -6.75 4.81 -16.69
CA ILE A 206 -7.61 3.73 -16.19
C ILE A 206 -8.17 2.95 -17.40
N PRO A 207 -7.99 1.62 -17.48
CA PRO A 207 -7.22 0.75 -16.56
C PRO A 207 -5.72 1.11 -16.53
N PRO A 208 -4.96 0.65 -15.51
CA PRO A 208 -3.51 0.80 -15.46
C PRO A 208 -2.83 0.13 -16.67
N GLN A 209 -1.64 0.64 -17.02
CA GLN A 209 -0.76 0.02 -18.01
C GLN A 209 0.15 -1.03 -17.37
N ASP A 210 0.71 -1.94 -18.16
CA ASP A 210 1.74 -2.87 -17.69
C ASP A 210 2.91 -2.10 -17.06
N GLY A 211 3.25 -2.46 -15.82
CA GLY A 211 4.26 -1.81 -15.00
C GLY A 211 3.77 -0.63 -14.16
N ASP A 212 2.52 -0.17 -14.31
CA ASP A 212 1.97 0.86 -13.42
C ASP A 212 1.93 0.34 -11.97
N GLN A 213 2.28 1.20 -11.02
CA GLN A 213 2.33 0.91 -9.59
C GLN A 213 1.44 1.86 -8.81
N TRP A 214 0.53 1.31 -8.02
CA TRP A 214 -0.46 2.05 -7.24
C TRP A 214 -0.36 1.69 -5.75
N PRO A 215 -0.36 2.68 -4.85
CA PRO A 215 -0.56 2.42 -3.43
C PRO A 215 -1.91 1.76 -3.13
N VAL A 216 -1.86 0.59 -2.49
CA VAL A 216 -3.01 -0.20 -2.08
C VAL A 216 -2.74 -0.79 -0.70
N ASN A 217 -3.75 -0.82 0.16
CA ASN A 217 -3.65 -1.57 1.40
C ASN A 217 -4.96 -2.27 1.74
N PHE A 218 -4.87 -3.19 2.68
CA PHE A 218 -5.99 -3.94 3.21
C PHE A 218 -5.95 -3.90 4.73
N SER A 219 -7.13 -3.91 5.34
CA SER A 219 -7.32 -4.05 6.77
C SER A 219 -8.42 -5.07 7.05
N ARG A 220 -8.34 -5.72 8.20
CA ARG A 220 -9.42 -6.48 8.82
C ARG A 220 -9.69 -5.86 10.17
N VAL A 221 -10.89 -5.32 10.35
CA VAL A 221 -11.38 -4.98 11.67
C VAL A 221 -11.86 -6.25 12.35
N GLN A 222 -11.29 -6.54 13.52
CA GLN A 222 -11.64 -7.71 14.30
C GLN A 222 -12.07 -7.32 15.71
N TRP A 223 -13.36 -7.46 15.96
CA TRP A 223 -13.93 -7.38 17.30
C TRP A 223 -13.75 -8.68 18.07
N ARG A 224 -13.60 -8.50 19.38
CA ARG A 224 -13.84 -9.56 20.34
C ARG A 224 -15.32 -9.60 20.68
N HIS A 225 -15.83 -10.82 20.81
CA HIS A 225 -17.23 -11.06 21.12
C HIS A 225 -17.39 -11.75 22.48
N GLN A 226 -18.59 -11.63 23.01
CA GLN A 226 -19.20 -12.42 24.06
C GLN A 226 -20.59 -12.87 23.57
N PHE A 227 -21.31 -13.60 24.41
CA PHE A 227 -22.70 -13.97 24.13
C PHE A 227 -23.63 -13.25 25.11
N ASP A 228 -24.74 -12.70 24.61
CA ASP A 228 -25.78 -12.09 25.44
C ASP A 228 -26.61 -13.15 26.22
N GLU A 229 -27.60 -12.72 27.00
CA GLU A 229 -28.44 -13.62 27.80
C GLU A 229 -29.30 -14.55 26.92
N GLU A 230 -29.59 -14.13 25.69
CA GLU A 230 -30.31 -14.89 24.67
C GLU A 230 -29.39 -15.82 23.86
N GLY A 231 -28.07 -15.71 24.06
CA GLY A 231 -27.02 -16.50 23.41
C GLY A 231 -26.53 -15.94 22.07
N ASN A 232 -26.90 -14.72 21.65
CA ASN A 232 -26.42 -14.11 20.41
C ASN A 232 -25.03 -13.49 20.58
N TYR A 233 -24.31 -13.32 19.46
CA TYR A 233 -23.06 -12.59 19.44
C TYR A 233 -23.26 -11.12 19.87
N GLU A 234 -22.44 -10.67 20.79
CA GLU A 234 -22.35 -9.28 21.22
C GLU A 234 -20.86 -8.88 21.30
N ARG A 235 -20.51 -7.66 20.90
CA ARG A 235 -19.16 -7.13 21.16
C ARG A 235 -18.90 -7.06 22.66
N ILE A 236 -17.67 -7.33 23.08
CA ILE A 236 -17.28 -7.07 24.47
C ILE A 236 -17.25 -5.54 24.69
N PRO A 237 -18.05 -4.98 25.61
CA PRO A 237 -18.06 -3.54 25.87
C PRO A 237 -16.69 -3.01 26.30
N ASP A 238 -16.41 -1.75 25.98
CA ASP A 238 -15.20 -1.00 26.34
C ASP A 238 -13.87 -1.57 25.81
N LEU A 239 -13.89 -2.68 25.05
CA LEU A 239 -12.75 -3.10 24.25
C LEU A 239 -12.76 -2.38 22.92
N ARG A 240 -11.58 -2.14 22.39
CA ARG A 240 -11.40 -1.69 21.02
C ARG A 240 -11.27 -2.89 20.09
N GLU A 241 -11.60 -2.66 18.84
CA GLU A 241 -11.26 -3.49 17.70
C GLU A 241 -9.74 -3.70 17.60
N ASP A 242 -9.35 -4.90 17.16
CA ASP A 242 -8.02 -5.08 16.59
C ASP A 242 -8.09 -4.71 15.10
N ASN A 243 -7.04 -4.07 14.58
CA ASN A 243 -6.91 -3.77 13.16
C ASN A 243 -5.70 -4.52 12.63
N TRP A 244 -5.93 -5.45 11.70
CA TRP A 244 -4.87 -6.26 11.11
C TRP A 244 -4.71 -5.90 9.65
N THR A 245 -3.50 -5.61 9.21
CA THR A 245 -3.25 -4.96 7.93
C THR A 245 -2.22 -5.71 7.10
N TRP A 246 -2.32 -5.64 5.78
CA TRP A 246 -1.30 -6.19 4.89
C TRP A 246 0.04 -5.47 5.08
N THR A 247 0.06 -4.13 4.93
CA THR A 247 1.20 -3.32 5.37
C THR A 247 0.83 -2.49 6.59
N ARG A 248 1.69 -2.52 7.61
CA ARG A 248 1.48 -1.82 8.88
C ARG A 248 1.62 -0.30 8.74
N GLN A 249 0.94 0.44 9.61
CA GLN A 249 0.91 1.92 9.58
C GLN A 249 1.70 2.55 10.74
N ASP A 250 2.23 1.71 11.64
CA ASP A 250 2.91 2.06 12.89
C ASP A 250 2.06 2.96 13.81
N ALA A 251 0.73 2.95 13.62
CA ALA A 251 -0.28 3.66 14.38
C ALA A 251 -1.67 3.11 14.04
N ILE A 252 -2.65 3.23 14.94
CA ILE A 252 -4.06 2.88 14.64
C ILE A 252 -4.67 3.98 13.76
N ASP A 253 -4.28 4.00 12.48
CA ASP A 253 -4.63 5.02 11.49
C ASP A 253 -4.35 4.48 10.07
N MET A 254 -5.37 3.90 9.43
CA MET A 254 -5.26 3.40 8.04
C MET A 254 -5.14 4.52 7.01
N HIS A 255 -5.48 5.75 7.37
CA HIS A 255 -5.48 6.90 6.47
C HIS A 255 -4.09 7.54 6.40
N ARG A 256 -3.08 6.71 6.10
CA ARG A 256 -1.69 7.07 5.87
C ARG A 256 -1.20 6.46 4.55
N PRO A 257 -1.66 6.96 3.39
CA PRO A 257 -1.33 6.35 2.10
C PRO A 257 0.17 6.23 1.83
N GLU A 258 1.00 7.06 2.47
CA GLU A 258 2.46 6.96 2.37
C GLU A 258 3.07 5.70 3.02
N TYR A 259 2.29 4.92 3.76
CA TYR A 259 2.67 3.62 4.34
C TYR A 259 2.04 2.42 3.61
N TRP A 260 1.16 2.66 2.63
CA TRP A 260 0.46 1.61 1.92
C TRP A 260 1.37 0.81 0.99
N GLY A 261 0.94 -0.42 0.70
CA GLY A 261 1.69 -1.37 -0.11
C GLY A 261 1.69 -0.92 -1.55
N LEU A 262 2.65 -1.40 -2.34
CA LEU A 262 2.76 -1.01 -3.74
C LEU A 262 2.37 -2.18 -4.63
N VAL A 263 1.26 -2.02 -5.36
CA VAL A 263 0.75 -3.03 -6.30
C VAL A 263 1.18 -2.65 -7.71
N GLN A 264 1.99 -3.52 -8.32
CA GLN A 264 2.35 -3.43 -9.73
C GLN A 264 1.35 -4.21 -10.59
N PHE A 265 0.73 -3.55 -11.57
CA PHE A 265 -0.12 -4.20 -12.55
C PHE A 265 0.73 -4.77 -13.68
N SER A 266 0.51 -6.04 -14.03
CA SER A 266 1.22 -6.67 -15.14
C SER A 266 0.30 -7.40 -16.11
N ASP A 267 0.57 -7.24 -17.41
CA ASP A 267 -0.07 -7.99 -18.50
C ASP A 267 0.28 -9.49 -18.49
N ALA A 268 1.32 -9.86 -17.73
CA ALA A 268 1.72 -11.24 -17.56
C ALA A 268 0.70 -12.07 -16.77
N GLN A 269 0.81 -13.39 -16.86
CA GLN A 269 -0.01 -14.29 -16.06
C GLN A 269 0.24 -14.07 -14.56
N PRO A 270 -0.75 -14.32 -13.70
CA PRO A 270 -0.58 -14.25 -12.25
C PRO A 270 0.59 -15.14 -11.80
N GLY A 271 1.42 -14.60 -10.90
CA GLY A 271 2.59 -15.30 -10.36
C GLY A 271 3.78 -15.47 -11.32
N SER A 272 3.74 -14.90 -12.54
CA SER A 272 4.81 -15.07 -13.53
C SER A 272 5.78 -13.88 -13.68
N ALA A 273 5.37 -12.69 -13.26
CA ALA A 273 6.20 -11.48 -13.28
C ALA A 273 6.82 -11.22 -11.89
N ALA A 274 7.98 -10.57 -11.89
CA ALA A 274 8.63 -10.08 -10.68
C ALA A 274 8.28 -8.61 -10.45
N PHE A 275 8.20 -8.20 -9.19
CA PHE A 275 8.03 -6.80 -8.83
C PHE A 275 9.28 -6.00 -9.21
N GLU A 276 9.09 -4.82 -9.82
CA GLU A 276 10.17 -3.91 -10.17
C GLU A 276 10.24 -2.78 -9.15
N MET A 277 11.34 -2.69 -8.39
CA MET A 277 11.48 -1.60 -7.43
C MET A 277 11.49 -0.25 -8.15
N PRO A 278 10.62 0.71 -7.77
CA PRO A 278 10.60 2.00 -8.42
C PRO A 278 11.88 2.78 -8.09
N ASP A 279 12.40 3.51 -9.08
CA ASP A 279 13.62 4.30 -8.91
C ASP A 279 13.50 5.31 -7.75
N ASP A 280 12.29 5.77 -7.41
CA ASP A 280 12.03 6.75 -6.36
C ASP A 280 11.73 6.16 -4.96
N ALA A 281 11.84 4.83 -4.80
CA ALA A 281 11.61 4.15 -3.52
C ALA A 281 12.40 4.80 -2.38
N ALA A 282 13.70 5.05 -2.59
CA ALA A 282 14.58 5.65 -1.60
C ALA A 282 14.18 7.10 -1.23
N ALA A 283 13.79 7.91 -2.22
CA ALA A 283 13.34 9.28 -1.96
C ALA A 283 12.05 9.27 -1.12
N TRP A 284 11.05 8.47 -1.51
CA TRP A 284 9.78 8.44 -0.80
C TRP A 284 9.89 7.85 0.61
N THR A 285 10.66 6.78 0.80
CA THR A 285 10.91 6.24 2.13
C THR A 285 11.63 7.26 3.02
N LEU A 286 12.65 7.97 2.50
CA LEU A 286 13.33 9.01 3.26
C LEU A 286 12.38 10.14 3.66
N LEU A 287 11.57 10.65 2.72
CA LEU A 287 10.62 11.72 3.01
C LEU A 287 9.55 11.29 4.01
N ARG A 288 9.03 10.06 3.91
CA ARG A 288 8.10 9.48 4.90
C ARG A 288 8.71 9.46 6.30
N ARG A 289 9.94 8.95 6.44
CA ARG A 289 10.66 8.89 7.73
C ARG A 289 10.85 10.29 8.34
N ILE A 290 11.23 11.29 7.53
CA ILE A 290 11.40 12.67 8.00
C ILE A 290 10.04 13.29 8.38
N HIS A 291 9.00 13.05 7.58
CA HIS A 291 7.65 13.55 7.86
C HIS A 291 7.14 13.01 9.20
N HIS A 292 7.26 11.70 9.42
CA HIS A 292 6.91 11.05 10.68
C HIS A 292 7.70 11.63 11.87
N ALA A 293 9.02 11.80 11.71
CA ALA A 293 9.86 12.42 12.73
C ALA A 293 9.44 13.86 13.06
N ALA A 294 8.99 14.63 12.06
CA ALA A 294 8.48 15.99 12.25
C ALA A 294 7.14 16.01 13.00
N GLU A 295 6.26 15.05 12.76
CA GLU A 295 5.00 14.88 13.51
C GLU A 295 5.26 14.51 14.97
N GLN A 296 6.17 13.56 15.23
CA GLN A 296 6.60 13.21 16.58
C GLN A 296 7.19 14.44 17.29
N TYR A 297 8.07 15.18 16.62
CA TYR A 297 8.64 16.42 17.15
C TYR A 297 7.55 17.43 17.51
N LYS A 298 6.55 17.64 16.64
CA LYS A 298 5.43 18.55 16.93
C LYS A 298 4.61 18.10 18.13
N SER A 299 4.32 16.80 18.25
CA SER A 299 3.60 16.24 19.39
C SER A 299 4.30 16.56 20.72
N GLU A 300 5.64 16.46 20.75
CA GLU A 300 6.43 16.72 21.96
C GLU A 300 6.68 18.21 22.23
N GLN A 301 7.01 18.98 21.19
CA GLN A 301 7.47 20.37 21.30
C GLN A 301 6.37 21.41 21.05
N GLN A 302 5.17 20.96 20.68
CA GLN A 302 4.01 21.80 20.35
C GLN A 302 4.30 22.81 19.21
N SER A 303 5.30 22.52 18.37
CA SER A 303 5.74 23.35 17.24
C SER A 303 6.49 22.49 16.20
N TRP A 304 6.44 22.88 14.93
CA TRP A 304 7.17 22.18 13.86
C TRP A 304 8.69 22.39 13.96
N PRO A 305 9.51 21.40 13.53
CA PRO A 305 10.97 21.52 13.50
C PRO A 305 11.39 22.59 12.48
N ARG A 306 12.30 23.50 12.84
CA ARG A 306 12.70 24.62 11.95
C ARG A 306 13.81 24.25 10.98
N ARG A 307 14.58 23.21 11.31
CA ARG A 307 15.72 22.72 10.52
C ARG A 307 15.81 21.21 10.70
N LEU A 308 16.36 20.49 9.72
CA LEU A 308 16.54 19.03 9.81
C LEU A 308 17.37 18.59 11.02
N ALA A 309 18.29 19.44 11.51
CA ALA A 309 19.07 19.17 12.71
C ALA A 309 18.20 19.01 13.97
N ASP A 310 17.01 19.61 14.01
CA ASP A 310 16.06 19.47 15.11
C ASP A 310 15.46 18.05 15.17
N LEU A 311 15.57 17.28 14.07
CA LEU A 311 15.11 15.89 13.92
C LEU A 311 16.24 14.86 14.07
N SER A 312 17.44 15.29 14.48
CA SER A 312 18.60 14.41 14.61
C SER A 312 18.30 13.23 15.55
N GLY A 313 18.50 12.00 15.04
CA GLY A 313 18.25 10.75 15.79
C GLY A 313 16.78 10.31 15.85
N ARG A 314 15.87 10.99 15.13
CA ARG A 314 14.44 10.62 15.05
C ARG A 314 14.04 9.89 13.77
N TYR A 315 14.93 9.86 12.78
CA TYR A 315 14.75 9.12 11.54
C TYR A 315 16.06 8.47 11.11
N GLU A 316 15.97 7.35 10.41
CA GLU A 316 17.12 6.69 9.82
C GLU A 316 17.39 7.29 8.41
N PRO A 317 18.60 7.81 8.13
CA PRO A 317 18.95 8.32 6.81
C PRO A 317 19.07 7.19 5.78
N ILE A 318 18.93 7.54 4.50
CA ILE A 318 19.17 6.61 3.38
C ILE A 318 20.37 7.12 2.59
N GLU A 319 21.39 6.26 2.45
CA GLU A 319 22.56 6.52 1.62
C GLU A 319 22.46 5.72 0.31
N GLN A 320 21.97 6.37 -0.74
CA GLN A 320 21.87 5.78 -2.07
C GLN A 320 22.54 6.69 -3.12
N ALA A 321 23.25 6.08 -4.07
CA ALA A 321 23.84 6.81 -5.18
C ALA A 321 22.75 7.58 -5.95
N GLY A 322 22.97 8.88 -6.16
CA GLY A 322 22.03 9.74 -6.85
C GLY A 322 20.96 10.39 -5.95
N LEU A 323 20.80 9.96 -4.69
CA LEU A 323 19.93 10.63 -3.72
C LEU A 323 20.68 11.81 -3.07
N GLY A 324 20.10 13.00 -3.16
CA GLY A 324 20.63 14.22 -2.58
C GLY A 324 20.39 14.33 -1.07
N SER A 325 20.87 15.41 -0.47
CA SER A 325 20.55 15.72 0.93
C SER A 325 19.12 16.27 1.04
N PRO A 326 18.32 15.77 2.00
CA PRO A 326 16.98 16.30 2.21
C PRO A 326 17.05 17.75 2.72
N ARG A 327 15.96 18.48 2.54
CA ARG A 327 15.75 19.84 3.03
C ARG A 327 14.39 19.95 3.70
N ILE A 328 14.24 20.89 4.63
CA ILE A 328 12.97 21.20 5.27
C ILE A 328 12.70 22.69 5.20
N GLU A 329 11.49 23.05 4.81
CA GLU A 329 10.95 24.40 4.83
C GLU A 329 9.73 24.43 5.74
N VAL A 330 9.61 25.45 6.58
CA VAL A 330 8.49 25.59 7.52
C VAL A 330 7.73 26.87 7.20
N SER A 331 6.41 26.74 7.23
CA SER A 331 5.46 27.84 7.05
C SER A 331 4.39 27.79 8.15
N ASP A 332 3.48 28.76 8.15
CA ASP A 332 2.35 28.77 9.06
C ASP A 332 1.38 27.59 8.80
N ASP A 333 1.34 27.09 7.55
CA ASP A 333 0.46 26.01 7.11
C ASP A 333 1.05 24.60 7.36
N GLY A 334 2.29 24.51 7.85
CA GLY A 334 2.96 23.23 8.09
C GLY A 334 4.44 23.25 7.73
N PHE A 335 4.94 22.09 7.33
CA PHE A 335 6.30 21.93 6.83
C PHE A 335 6.28 21.21 5.48
N LEU A 336 7.32 21.43 4.70
CA LEU A 336 7.63 20.76 3.45
C LEU A 336 9.00 20.13 3.60
N VAL A 337 9.10 18.82 3.39
CA VAL A 337 10.38 18.14 3.21
C VAL A 337 10.58 17.81 1.74
N GLU A 338 11.79 17.99 1.26
CA GLU A 338 12.13 17.71 -0.12
C GLU A 338 13.50 17.06 -0.26
N VAL A 339 13.66 16.24 -1.30
CA VAL A 339 14.94 15.64 -1.68
C VAL A 339 15.03 15.56 -3.18
N ASP A 340 16.22 15.86 -3.72
CA ASP A 340 16.47 15.69 -5.15
C ASP A 340 17.09 14.32 -5.40
N GLN A 341 16.68 13.65 -6.47
CA GLN A 341 17.26 12.39 -6.90
C GLN A 341 17.60 12.42 -8.38
N ILE A 342 18.79 11.93 -8.72
CA ILE A 342 19.18 11.63 -10.09
C ILE A 342 18.41 10.38 -10.53
N VAL A 343 17.62 10.52 -11.59
CA VAL A 343 16.86 9.44 -12.20
C VAL A 343 17.17 9.35 -13.69
N ALA A 344 16.66 8.33 -14.37
CA ALA A 344 16.67 8.31 -15.83
C ALA A 344 15.99 9.59 -16.38
N GLY A 345 16.72 10.35 -17.20
CA GLY A 345 16.18 11.56 -17.84
C GLY A 345 16.41 12.89 -17.09
N GLY A 346 17.07 12.89 -15.92
CA GLY A 346 17.48 14.13 -15.26
C GLY A 346 17.46 14.05 -13.73
N VAL A 347 17.21 15.19 -13.10
CA VAL A 347 17.03 15.28 -11.65
C VAL A 347 15.56 15.55 -11.36
N LYS A 348 14.97 14.72 -10.50
CA LYS A 348 13.63 14.94 -9.94
C LYS A 348 13.76 15.48 -8.53
N SER A 349 12.86 16.38 -8.15
CA SER A 349 12.70 16.88 -6.79
C SER A 349 11.41 16.29 -6.23
N PHE A 350 11.53 15.49 -5.20
CA PHE A 350 10.43 14.85 -4.49
C PHE A 350 10.07 15.70 -3.28
N GLN A 351 8.78 15.88 -3.06
CA GLN A 351 8.24 16.80 -2.08
C GLN A 351 7.14 16.12 -1.29
N PHE A 352 7.23 16.17 0.04
CA PHE A 352 6.20 15.71 0.95
C PHE A 352 5.96 16.81 1.99
N GLY A 353 4.76 17.39 1.99
CA GLY A 353 4.54 18.62 2.74
C GLY A 353 3.08 18.93 3.04
N PRO A 354 2.70 20.22 3.16
CA PRO A 354 1.41 20.61 3.74
C PRO A 354 0.23 19.82 3.18
N ALA A 355 -0.74 19.54 4.03
CA ALA A 355 -1.87 18.64 3.74
C ALA A 355 -1.49 17.17 3.47
N CYS A 356 -0.24 16.77 3.75
CA CYS A 356 0.30 15.43 3.53
C CYS A 356 0.36 15.03 2.06
N THR A 357 0.50 16.03 1.20
CA THR A 357 0.58 15.85 -0.25
C THR A 357 1.96 15.38 -0.66
N ARG A 358 2.03 14.36 -1.51
CA ARG A 358 3.24 13.94 -2.22
C ARG A 358 3.22 14.55 -3.62
N SER A 359 4.34 15.13 -4.04
CA SER A 359 4.49 15.65 -5.39
C SER A 359 5.91 15.52 -5.92
N VAL A 360 6.03 15.54 -7.26
CA VAL A 360 7.30 15.41 -7.96
C VAL A 360 7.41 16.49 -9.02
N ARG A 361 8.57 17.15 -9.10
CA ARG A 361 8.88 18.12 -10.16
C ARG A 361 10.22 17.81 -10.81
N MET A 362 10.34 18.08 -12.11
CA MET A 362 11.63 18.05 -12.79
C MET A 362 12.44 19.28 -12.38
N VAL A 363 13.70 19.08 -12.01
CA VAL A 363 14.64 20.19 -11.78
C VAL A 363 15.13 20.63 -13.15
N GLU A 364 14.70 21.80 -13.60
CA GLU A 364 15.24 22.40 -14.82
C GLU A 364 16.75 22.62 -14.65
N SER A 365 17.55 22.16 -15.61
CA SER A 365 18.96 22.48 -15.66
C SER A 365 19.10 23.99 -15.81
N SER A 366 19.60 24.68 -14.79
CA SER A 366 20.02 26.06 -14.91
C SER A 366 21.15 26.14 -15.95
N ASN A 367 20.83 26.64 -17.15
CA ASN A 367 21.80 26.97 -18.19
C ASN A 367 22.67 28.16 -17.81
#